data_AF-A0A963AQH5-F1
#
_entry.id   AF-A0A963AQH5-F1
#
_cell.length_a   1.000
_cell.length_b   1.000
_cell.length_c   1.000
_cell.angle_alpha   90.00
_cell.angle_beta   90.00
_cell.angle_gamma   90.00
#
_symmetry.space_group_name_H-M   'P 1'
#
loop_
_entity.id
_entity.type
_entity.pdbx_description
1 polymer ?
#
loop_
_entity_poly.entity_id
_entity_poly.type
_entity_poly.pdbx_seq_one_letter_code
_entity_poly.pdbx_strand_id
1 'polypeptide(L)'
;MKIDAWSSGAALGAMLLAAGPLHANPQGAEPLGASPAQFAEPYSGRRVAEYEVTLPVSSEERHLYRVPADCTAARAALAGGAWQYGTQVERRVWTKVDNDCVYASIIGQAARHADNDFVTAYDFMNSPLAMLPVVQPCAAALGADCVQLSPVFGFLGVRKSVGETGPCEIRNGVFRGYIARRGDELVCSRDPAAPGFRVMSAYCADVDGDKHNDVLLRILPIGPVAGARPVIVPLRRPAHGAPFALLEGVSLPQPLALPGLGLP
;
A
#
# COMPACT_ATOMS: atom_id res chain seq x y z
N MET A 1 -80.57 -10.56 -1.70
CA MET A 1 -80.19 -10.15 -3.06
C MET A 1 -79.81 -8.67 -2.97
N LYS A 2 -78.57 -8.33 -3.38
CA LYS A 2 -77.83 -7.06 -3.25
C LYS A 2 -77.49 -6.54 -1.85
N ILE A 3 -76.19 -6.52 -1.52
CA ILE A 3 -75.47 -5.40 -0.90
C ILE A 3 -74.04 -5.39 -1.47
N ASP A 4 -73.64 -4.26 -2.05
CA ASP A 4 -72.26 -3.89 -2.42
C ASP A 4 -71.49 -3.38 -1.19
N ALA A 5 -70.17 -3.63 -1.12
CA ALA A 5 -69.22 -2.70 -0.50
C ALA A 5 -67.76 -3.08 -0.83
N TRP A 6 -67.09 -2.15 -1.52
CA TRP A 6 -65.65 -1.97 -1.52
C TRP A 6 -65.13 -1.65 -0.10
N SER A 7 -63.96 -2.19 0.28
CA SER A 7 -62.85 -1.37 0.79
C SER A 7 -61.58 -2.19 0.97
N SER A 8 -60.51 -1.64 0.43
CA SER A 8 -59.11 -1.99 0.57
C SER A 8 -58.67 -2.25 2.01
N GLY A 9 -57.93 -3.34 2.25
CA GLY A 9 -57.25 -3.64 3.50
C GLY A 9 -55.88 -4.23 3.20
N ALA A 10 -54.84 -3.49 3.57
CA ALA A 10 -53.44 -3.75 3.28
C ALA A 10 -52.96 -5.13 3.75
N ALA A 11 -52.33 -5.88 2.86
CA ALA A 11 -51.51 -7.02 3.23
C ALA A 11 -50.21 -6.49 3.87
N LEU A 12 -50.11 -6.62 5.20
CA LEU A 12 -48.85 -6.51 5.94
C LEU A 12 -47.97 -7.71 5.56
N GLY A 13 -47.24 -7.56 4.45
CA GLY A 13 -46.13 -8.42 4.10
C GLY A 13 -44.95 -8.09 5.00
N ALA A 14 -44.72 -8.93 6.00
CA ALA A 14 -43.48 -8.94 6.76
C ALA A 14 -42.31 -9.27 5.81
N MET A 15 -41.61 -8.25 5.32
CA MET A 15 -40.32 -8.43 4.67
C MET A 15 -39.30 -8.81 5.74
N LEU A 16 -39.02 -10.11 5.84
CA LEU A 16 -37.76 -10.59 6.39
C LEU A 16 -36.62 -9.96 5.56
N LEU A 17 -35.90 -9.01 6.15
CA LEU A 17 -34.56 -8.67 5.72
C LEU A 17 -33.67 -9.88 6.01
N ALA A 18 -33.55 -10.76 5.03
CA ALA A 18 -32.48 -11.74 4.98
C ALA A 18 -31.16 -10.96 4.87
N ALA A 19 -30.49 -10.76 6.00
CA ALA A 19 -29.07 -10.44 6.02
C ALA A 19 -28.34 -11.63 5.37
N GLY A 20 -28.06 -11.53 4.07
CA GLY A 20 -27.26 -12.50 3.35
C GLY A 20 -25.86 -12.58 3.97
N PRO A 21 -25.26 -13.78 4.05
CA PRO A 21 -23.93 -13.92 4.62
C PRO A 21 -22.93 -13.16 3.75
N LEU A 22 -22.13 -12.30 4.38
CA LEU A 22 -20.86 -11.85 3.83
C LEU A 22 -20.11 -13.09 3.33
N HIS A 23 -19.87 -13.16 2.02
CA HIS A 23 -19.07 -14.20 1.42
C HIS A 23 -17.66 -14.15 2.02
N ALA A 24 -17.42 -14.98 3.04
CA ALA A 24 -16.08 -15.43 3.36
C ALA A 24 -15.61 -16.26 2.17
N ASN A 25 -14.62 -15.73 1.43
CA ASN A 25 -13.98 -16.45 0.35
C ASN A 25 -13.27 -17.70 0.92
N PRO A 26 -13.64 -18.95 0.56
CA PRO A 26 -13.10 -20.16 1.16
C PRO A 26 -11.84 -20.67 0.44
N GLN A 27 -11.11 -19.80 -0.27
CA GLN A 27 -9.85 -20.16 -0.92
C GLN A 27 -8.69 -19.34 -0.35
N GLY A 28 -8.12 -19.83 0.76
CA GLY A 28 -6.68 -19.84 1.01
C GLY A 28 -5.89 -18.54 0.94
N ALA A 29 -6.48 -17.39 1.28
CA ALA A 29 -5.66 -16.27 1.74
C ALA A 29 -5.18 -16.64 3.15
N GLU A 30 -3.88 -16.94 3.31
CA GLU A 30 -3.31 -16.91 4.67
C GLU A 30 -3.67 -15.53 5.25
N PRO A 31 -4.38 -15.47 6.39
CA PRO A 31 -4.52 -14.20 7.08
C PRO A 31 -3.11 -13.68 7.30
N LEU A 32 -2.87 -12.41 6.99
CA LEU A 32 -1.62 -11.72 7.30
C LEU A 32 -1.54 -11.51 8.83
N GLY A 33 -1.71 -12.57 9.61
CA GLY A 33 -1.45 -12.60 11.03
C GLY A 33 0.02 -12.25 11.26
N ALA A 34 0.29 -11.56 12.38
CA ALA A 34 1.54 -10.98 12.88
C ALA A 34 2.84 -11.66 12.44
N SER A 35 3.12 -11.65 11.13
CA SER A 35 4.25 -12.33 10.54
C SER A 35 5.48 -11.49 10.86
N PRO A 36 6.59 -12.10 11.29
CA PRO A 36 7.83 -11.36 11.47
C PRO A 36 8.17 -10.60 10.19
N ALA A 37 8.86 -9.46 10.31
CA ALA A 37 9.27 -8.66 9.16
C ALA A 37 9.82 -9.56 8.06
N GLN A 38 9.27 -9.45 6.85
CA GLN A 38 9.71 -10.25 5.71
C GLN A 38 10.37 -9.36 4.67
N PHE A 39 11.49 -9.83 4.16
CA PHE A 39 12.31 -9.16 3.17
C PHE A 39 12.40 -10.02 1.91
N ALA A 40 12.74 -9.38 0.79
CA ALA A 40 13.17 -10.10 -0.40
C ALA A 40 14.70 -10.13 -0.40
N GLU A 41 15.33 -11.28 -0.55
CA GLU A 41 16.78 -11.39 -0.68
C GLU A 41 17.27 -10.56 -1.88
N PRO A 42 18.40 -9.84 -1.74
CA PRO A 42 19.10 -9.27 -2.89
C PRO A 42 19.41 -10.36 -3.92
N TYR A 43 19.28 -10.04 -5.21
CA TYR A 43 19.56 -10.91 -6.37
C TYR A 43 18.58 -12.08 -6.61
N SER A 44 18.18 -12.82 -5.58
CA SER A 44 17.26 -13.96 -5.72
C SER A 44 15.78 -13.55 -5.69
N GLY A 45 15.46 -12.47 -4.97
CA GLY A 45 14.08 -12.06 -4.70
C GLY A 45 13.32 -13.01 -3.77
N ARG A 46 14.00 -14.03 -3.20
CA ARG A 46 13.40 -15.00 -2.29
C ARG A 46 12.90 -14.31 -1.03
N ARG A 47 11.72 -14.70 -0.55
CA ARG A 47 11.13 -14.19 0.69
C ARG A 47 11.87 -14.80 1.90
N VAL A 48 12.39 -13.95 2.78
CA VAL A 48 13.21 -14.33 3.95
C VAL A 48 12.94 -13.44 5.16
N ALA A 49 13.25 -13.91 6.36
CA ALA A 49 13.19 -13.10 7.58
C ALA A 49 14.46 -12.24 7.79
N GLU A 50 15.56 -12.62 7.16
CA GLU A 50 16.84 -11.91 7.18
C GLU A 50 17.65 -12.31 5.94
N TYR A 51 18.63 -11.48 5.55
CA TYR A 51 19.57 -11.82 4.49
C TYR A 51 20.94 -11.21 4.74
N GLU A 52 21.95 -11.80 4.12
CA GLU A 52 23.31 -11.28 4.09
C GLU A 52 23.63 -10.71 2.71
N VAL A 53 24.41 -9.63 2.68
CA VAL A 53 24.85 -9.01 1.43
C VAL A 53 26.22 -8.37 1.59
N THR A 54 27.13 -8.65 0.65
CA THR A 54 28.46 -8.03 0.62
C THR A 54 28.47 -6.83 -0.30
N LEU A 55 28.67 -5.63 0.23
CA LEU A 55 28.64 -4.37 -0.52
C LEU A 55 29.96 -3.60 -0.43
N PRO A 56 30.36 -2.89 -1.50
CA PRO A 56 31.54 -2.05 -1.48
C PRO A 56 31.30 -0.81 -0.61
N VAL A 57 32.27 -0.52 0.26
CA VAL A 57 32.29 0.69 1.09
C VAL A 57 33.34 1.70 0.60
N SER A 58 34.31 1.23 -0.18
CA SER A 58 35.31 2.04 -0.90
C SER A 58 35.68 1.37 -2.23
N SER A 59 36.68 1.89 -2.95
CA SER A 59 37.23 1.24 -4.15
C SER A 59 37.98 -0.06 -3.87
N GLU A 60 38.47 -0.24 -2.64
CA GLU A 60 39.34 -1.36 -2.26
C GLU A 60 38.69 -2.30 -1.24
N GLU A 61 37.61 -1.86 -0.59
CA GLU A 61 37.03 -2.53 0.55
C GLU A 61 35.55 -2.88 0.35
N ARG A 62 35.18 -4.07 0.85
CA ARG A 62 33.80 -4.57 0.85
C ARG A 62 33.46 -5.12 2.23
N HIS A 63 32.25 -4.85 2.70
CA HIS A 63 31.74 -5.32 3.99
C HIS A 63 30.55 -6.25 3.79
N LEU A 64 30.44 -7.26 4.63
CA LEU A 64 29.25 -8.10 4.76
C LEU A 64 28.27 -7.43 5.72
N TYR A 65 27.00 -7.30 5.31
CA TYR A 65 25.92 -6.81 6.14
C TYR A 65 24.82 -7.86 6.25
N ARG A 66 24.37 -8.15 7.47
CA ARG A 66 23.20 -8.97 7.76
C ARG A 66 22.01 -8.08 8.09
N VAL A 67 21.01 -8.02 7.21
CA VAL A 67 19.80 -7.21 7.41
C VAL A 67 18.74 -8.08 8.10
N PRO A 68 18.14 -7.65 9.24
CA PRO A 68 18.22 -6.30 9.81
C PRO A 68 19.29 -6.05 10.88
N ALA A 69 20.04 -7.07 11.31
CA ALA A 69 20.98 -6.98 12.45
C ALA A 69 22.00 -5.82 12.31
N ASP A 70 22.53 -5.59 11.12
CA ASP A 70 23.57 -4.61 10.83
C ASP A 70 23.04 -3.29 10.26
N CYS A 71 21.73 -3.01 10.41
CA CYS A 71 21.11 -1.83 9.81
C CYS A 71 21.73 -0.51 10.25
N THR A 72 22.18 -0.41 11.50
CA THR A 72 22.89 0.79 11.99
C THR A 72 24.21 0.99 11.23
N ALA A 73 25.01 -0.08 11.07
CA ALA A 73 26.29 -0.01 10.36
C ALA A 73 26.10 0.26 8.86
N ALA A 74 25.13 -0.41 8.23
CA ALA A 74 24.82 -0.22 6.81
C ALA A 74 24.38 1.21 6.50
N ARG A 75 23.50 1.79 7.33
CA ARG A 75 23.04 3.18 7.15
C ARG A 75 24.14 4.20 7.45
N ALA A 76 25.02 3.93 8.40
CA ALA A 76 26.20 4.76 8.64
C ALA A 76 27.15 4.79 7.43
N ALA A 77 27.40 3.62 6.81
CA ALA A 77 28.20 3.54 5.59
C ALA A 77 27.57 4.32 4.42
N LEU A 78 26.25 4.21 4.24
CA LEU A 78 25.51 4.99 3.24
C LEU A 78 25.61 6.49 3.47
N ALA A 79 25.44 6.95 4.72
CA ALA A 79 25.61 8.36 5.08
C ALA A 79 27.04 8.85 4.82
N GLY A 80 28.04 7.96 4.97
CA GLY A 80 29.43 8.21 4.62
C GLY A 80 29.76 8.15 3.13
N GLY A 81 28.78 7.91 2.24
CA GLY A 81 28.98 7.91 0.79
C GLY A 81 29.27 6.55 0.15
N ALA A 82 29.14 5.44 0.88
CA ALA A 82 29.42 4.09 0.37
C ALA A 82 28.66 3.74 -0.93
N TRP A 83 27.47 4.33 -1.12
CA TRP A 83 26.65 4.15 -2.32
C TRP A 83 27.31 4.58 -3.63
N GLN A 84 28.39 5.38 -3.59
CA GLN A 84 29.10 5.83 -4.78
C GLN A 84 29.99 4.74 -5.39
N TYR A 85 30.43 3.79 -4.56
CA TYR A 85 31.33 2.72 -4.98
C TYR A 85 30.58 1.56 -5.61
N GLY A 86 31.31 0.73 -6.35
CA GLY A 86 30.77 -0.44 -7.03
C GLY A 86 30.03 -0.16 -8.33
N THR A 87 29.46 -1.24 -8.85
CA THR A 87 28.64 -1.33 -10.05
C THR A 87 27.26 -0.71 -9.85
N GLN A 88 26.56 -0.39 -10.95
CA GLN A 88 25.18 0.10 -10.89
C GLN A 88 24.23 -0.83 -10.12
N VAL A 89 24.44 -2.15 -10.23
CA VAL A 89 23.65 -3.14 -9.49
C VAL A 89 23.87 -2.97 -7.99
N GLU A 90 25.11 -2.86 -7.54
CA GLU A 90 25.44 -2.68 -6.12
C GLU A 90 24.87 -1.38 -5.55
N ARG A 91 24.88 -0.29 -6.33
CA ARG A 91 24.22 0.97 -5.91
C ARG A 91 22.71 0.82 -5.72
N ARG A 92 22.06 0.00 -6.54
CA ARG A 92 20.63 -0.35 -6.36
C ARG A 92 20.43 -1.24 -5.13
N VAL A 93 21.35 -2.16 -4.87
CA VAL A 93 21.29 -3.00 -3.67
C VAL A 93 21.50 -2.16 -2.41
N TRP A 94 22.37 -1.16 -2.42
CA TRP A 94 22.49 -0.15 -1.37
C TRP A 94 21.15 0.56 -1.08
N THR A 95 20.45 1.00 -2.13
CA THR A 95 19.10 1.59 -2.00
C THR A 95 18.10 0.61 -1.37
N LYS A 96 18.20 -0.67 -1.73
CA LYS A 96 17.34 -1.71 -1.17
C LYS A 96 17.62 -1.93 0.32
N VAL A 97 18.89 -2.04 0.70
CA VAL A 97 19.31 -2.22 2.11
C VAL A 97 18.80 -1.08 2.97
N ASP A 98 18.94 0.17 2.52
CA ASP A 98 18.41 1.33 3.25
C ASP A 98 16.89 1.23 3.47
N ASN A 99 16.13 0.94 2.41
CA ASN A 99 14.68 0.79 2.50
C ASN A 99 14.26 -0.35 3.44
N ASP A 100 14.96 -1.48 3.41
CA ASP A 100 14.68 -2.60 4.30
C ASP A 100 15.05 -2.28 5.75
N CYS A 101 16.09 -1.49 5.98
CA CYS A 101 16.47 -1.03 7.31
C CYS A 101 15.49 0.01 7.89
N VAL A 102 14.96 0.90 7.06
CA VAL A 102 13.84 1.77 7.43
C VAL A 102 12.64 0.93 7.84
N TYR A 103 12.27 -0.06 7.01
CA TYR A 103 11.15 -0.97 7.30
C TYR A 103 11.35 -1.74 8.61
N ALA A 104 12.54 -2.30 8.83
CA ALA A 104 12.87 -3.03 10.05
C ALA A 104 12.81 -2.13 11.31
N SER A 105 13.25 -0.88 11.20
CA SER A 105 13.17 0.08 12.32
C SER A 105 11.72 0.37 12.72
N ILE A 106 10.82 0.53 11.74
CA ILE A 106 9.40 0.81 12.03
C ILE A 106 8.77 -0.41 12.71
N ILE A 107 9.03 -1.61 12.19
CA ILE A 107 8.49 -2.86 12.77
C ILE A 107 9.03 -3.12 14.17
N GLY A 108 10.31 -2.84 14.41
CA GLY A 108 10.93 -3.03 15.73
C GLY A 108 10.38 -2.11 16.82
N GLN A 109 9.82 -0.95 16.44
CA GLN A 109 9.22 0.02 17.37
C GLN A 109 7.73 -0.22 17.60
N ALA A 110 7.02 -0.85 16.66
CA ALA A 110 5.58 -1.01 16.71
C ALA A 110 5.14 -2.08 17.74
N ALA A 111 4.07 -1.79 18.48
CA ALA A 111 3.48 -2.74 19.41
C ALA A 111 2.67 -3.80 18.65
N ARG A 112 2.90 -5.08 18.96
CA ARG A 112 2.23 -6.20 18.28
C ARG A 112 0.84 -6.52 18.85
N HIS A 113 0.42 -5.82 19.89
CA HIS A 113 -0.82 -6.08 20.61
C HIS A 113 -1.64 -4.79 20.66
N ALA A 114 -2.59 -4.68 19.73
CA ALA A 114 -3.63 -3.66 19.75
C ALA A 114 -4.90 -4.21 20.41
N ASP A 115 -5.69 -3.34 21.02
CA ASP A 115 -7.01 -3.69 21.55
C ASP A 115 -8.05 -3.79 20.42
N ASN A 116 -7.85 -3.05 19.31
CA ASN A 116 -8.76 -2.97 18.18
C ASN A 116 -8.08 -3.37 16.86
N ASP A 117 -8.67 -4.34 16.14
CA ASP A 117 -8.16 -4.81 14.85
C ASP A 117 -9.23 -4.76 13.76
N PHE A 118 -9.08 -3.81 12.83
CA PHE A 118 -9.95 -3.66 11.67
C PHE A 118 -9.24 -3.94 10.34
N VAL A 119 -7.98 -4.40 10.40
CA VAL A 119 -7.07 -4.38 9.25
C VAL A 119 -6.45 -5.73 8.92
N THR A 120 -6.21 -6.60 9.90
CA THR A 120 -5.50 -7.86 9.65
C THR A 120 -6.24 -8.82 8.72
N ALA A 121 -7.58 -8.78 8.73
CA ALA A 121 -8.41 -9.57 7.83
C ALA A 121 -8.64 -8.91 6.45
N TYR A 122 -8.07 -7.72 6.19
CA TYR A 122 -8.30 -7.00 4.95
C TYR A 122 -7.44 -7.53 3.80
N ASP A 123 -8.07 -7.88 2.68
CA ASP A 123 -7.36 -8.34 1.48
C ASP A 123 -6.82 -7.15 0.66
N PHE A 124 -5.59 -6.73 0.98
CA PHE A 124 -4.88 -5.70 0.21
C PHE A 124 -4.51 -6.16 -1.21
N MET A 125 -4.56 -7.46 -1.51
CA MET A 125 -4.26 -7.98 -2.84
C MET A 125 -5.47 -7.84 -3.77
N ASN A 126 -6.70 -7.86 -3.25
CA ASN A 126 -7.93 -7.72 -4.02
C ASN A 126 -8.86 -6.69 -3.37
N SER A 127 -8.55 -5.41 -3.57
CA SER A 127 -9.20 -4.31 -2.86
C SER A 127 -9.66 -3.21 -3.84
N PRO A 128 -10.85 -2.59 -3.62
CA PRO A 128 -11.24 -1.39 -4.32
C PRO A 128 -10.25 -0.26 -4.02
N LEU A 129 -9.79 0.46 -5.06
CA LEU A 129 -8.84 1.56 -4.91
C LEU A 129 -9.42 2.69 -4.04
N ALA A 130 -10.75 2.85 -4.03
CA ALA A 130 -11.48 3.81 -3.19
C ALA A 130 -11.33 3.54 -1.68
N MET A 131 -10.92 2.33 -1.29
CA MET A 131 -10.62 2.04 0.11
C MET A 131 -9.26 2.60 0.55
N LEU A 132 -8.37 2.92 -0.39
CA LEU A 132 -7.07 3.51 -0.09
C LEU A 132 -7.13 5.04 -0.23
N PRO A 133 -6.29 5.79 0.50
CA PRO A 133 -6.23 7.25 0.43
C PRO A 133 -5.48 7.72 -0.83
N VAL A 134 -5.93 7.27 -2.00
CA VAL A 134 -5.31 7.56 -3.30
C VAL A 134 -5.69 8.95 -3.78
N VAL A 135 -6.94 9.34 -3.58
CA VAL A 135 -7.47 10.65 -3.96
C VAL A 135 -7.73 11.48 -2.72
N GLN A 136 -7.31 12.75 -2.77
CA GLN A 136 -7.56 13.76 -1.76
C GLN A 136 -8.73 14.66 -2.16
N PRO A 137 -9.36 15.35 -1.19
CA PRO A 137 -10.35 16.37 -1.49
C PRO A 137 -9.78 17.41 -2.45
N CYS A 138 -10.52 17.72 -3.51
CA CYS A 138 -10.15 18.77 -4.43
C CYS A 138 -10.45 20.15 -3.85
N ALA A 139 -9.61 21.13 -4.21
CA ALA A 139 -9.96 22.53 -3.97
C ALA A 139 -11.29 22.86 -4.68
N ALA A 140 -12.18 23.60 -4.00
CA ALA A 140 -13.52 23.90 -4.49
C ALA A 140 -13.53 24.55 -5.90
N ALA A 141 -12.45 25.25 -6.26
CA ALA A 141 -12.28 25.90 -7.56
C ALA A 141 -12.06 24.92 -8.75
N LEU A 142 -11.73 23.65 -8.50
CA LEU A 142 -11.40 22.67 -9.54
C LEU A 142 -12.62 21.89 -10.07
N GLY A 143 -13.80 22.07 -9.48
CA GLY A 143 -15.05 21.44 -9.89
C GLY A 143 -15.21 19.97 -9.47
N ALA A 144 -16.37 19.38 -9.79
CA ALA A 144 -16.78 18.05 -9.32
C ALA A 144 -15.97 16.88 -9.94
N ASP A 145 -15.40 17.07 -11.13
CA ASP A 145 -14.63 16.03 -11.83
C ASP A 145 -13.12 16.05 -11.50
N CYS A 146 -12.74 16.82 -10.48
CA CYS A 146 -11.35 16.91 -10.07
C CYS A 146 -10.86 15.61 -9.41
N VAL A 147 -9.63 15.24 -9.75
CA VAL A 147 -8.89 14.14 -9.13
C VAL A 147 -7.54 14.70 -8.68
N GLN A 148 -7.37 14.87 -7.37
CA GLN A 148 -6.11 15.23 -6.75
C GLN A 148 -5.53 13.99 -6.08
N LEU A 149 -4.35 13.54 -6.50
CA LEU A 149 -3.71 12.38 -5.89
C LEU A 149 -3.04 12.76 -4.56
N SER A 150 -3.07 11.82 -3.62
CA SER A 150 -2.21 11.89 -2.44
C SER A 150 -0.73 11.90 -2.88
N PRO A 151 0.15 12.69 -2.24
CA PRO A 151 1.58 12.76 -2.60
C PRO A 151 2.27 11.40 -2.66
N VAL A 152 1.89 10.48 -1.77
CA VAL A 152 2.44 9.12 -1.71
C VAL A 152 2.09 8.30 -2.97
N PHE A 153 0.99 8.65 -3.64
CA PHE A 153 0.50 8.03 -4.87
C PHE A 153 0.69 8.93 -6.11
N GLY A 154 1.49 9.99 -6.02
CA GLY A 154 1.69 10.97 -7.10
C GLY A 154 2.24 10.41 -8.42
N PHE A 155 2.68 9.15 -8.42
CA PHE A 155 3.12 8.42 -9.61
C PHE A 155 1.96 7.81 -10.42
N LEU A 156 0.72 7.83 -9.92
CA LEU A 156 -0.43 7.28 -10.62
C LEU A 156 -0.91 8.20 -11.75
N GLY A 157 -1.44 7.60 -12.81
CA GLY A 157 -1.98 8.34 -13.94
C GLY A 157 -3.40 8.83 -13.67
N VAL A 158 -3.63 10.13 -13.89
CA VAL A 158 -4.98 10.73 -13.88
C VAL A 158 -5.35 11.15 -15.30
N ARG A 159 -6.57 10.83 -15.75
CA ARG A 159 -7.12 11.29 -17.02
C ARG A 159 -8.61 11.60 -16.88
N LYS A 160 -9.16 12.44 -17.76
CA LYS A 160 -10.61 12.59 -17.88
C LYS A 160 -11.22 11.25 -18.34
N SER A 161 -12.41 10.91 -17.85
CA SER A 161 -13.07 9.66 -18.26
C SER A 161 -13.44 9.74 -19.74
N VAL A 162 -12.71 9.00 -20.59
CA VAL A 162 -13.01 8.88 -22.02
C VAL A 162 -12.99 7.39 -22.35
N GLY A 163 -14.11 6.88 -22.89
CA GLY A 163 -14.26 5.47 -23.27
C GLY A 163 -14.81 4.58 -22.15
N GLU A 164 -14.58 3.26 -22.28
CA GLU A 164 -15.02 2.26 -21.30
C GLU A 164 -14.25 2.41 -19.99
N THR A 165 -15.00 2.62 -18.92
CA THR A 165 -14.48 2.77 -17.55
C THR A 165 -15.18 1.78 -16.64
N GLY A 166 -14.45 1.18 -15.71
CA GLY A 166 -15.00 0.30 -14.68
C GLY A 166 -14.58 0.74 -13.27
N PRO A 167 -14.92 -0.06 -12.25
CA PRO A 167 -14.45 0.20 -10.89
C PRO A 167 -12.92 0.13 -10.81
N CYS A 168 -12.34 1.05 -10.04
CA CYS A 168 -10.92 1.03 -9.73
C CYS A 168 -10.61 -0.07 -8.70
N GLU A 169 -9.85 -1.09 -9.09
CA GLU A 169 -9.55 -2.25 -8.23
C GLU A 169 -8.10 -2.69 -8.36
N ILE A 170 -7.51 -3.06 -7.23
CA ILE A 170 -6.30 -3.86 -7.15
C ILE A 170 -6.71 -5.31 -7.39
N ARG A 171 -6.01 -6.02 -8.27
CA ARG A 171 -6.21 -7.46 -8.50
C ARG A 171 -4.91 -8.21 -8.36
N ASN A 172 -4.88 -9.24 -7.52
CA ASN A 172 -3.68 -10.02 -7.21
C ASN A 172 -2.48 -9.12 -6.86
N GLY A 173 -2.74 -8.06 -6.10
CA GLY A 173 -1.77 -7.08 -5.66
C GLY A 173 -1.31 -6.10 -6.74
N VAL A 174 -1.98 -5.98 -7.88
CA VAL A 174 -1.58 -5.07 -8.96
C VAL A 174 -2.71 -4.13 -9.34
N PHE A 175 -2.38 -2.84 -9.49
CA PHE A 175 -3.20 -1.84 -10.16
C PHE A 175 -2.44 -1.24 -11.34
N ARG A 176 -3.12 -1.13 -12.49
CA ARG A 176 -2.60 -0.61 -13.78
C ARG A 176 -3.74 0.08 -14.53
N GLY A 177 -3.66 1.40 -14.66
CA GLY A 177 -4.69 2.16 -15.37
C GLY A 177 -4.67 3.64 -15.06
N TYR A 178 -5.60 4.36 -15.68
CA TYR A 178 -5.82 5.78 -15.41
C TYR A 178 -7.04 5.98 -14.54
N ILE A 179 -6.89 6.88 -13.56
CA ILE A 179 -7.93 7.24 -12.60
C ILE A 179 -8.68 8.46 -13.14
N ALA A 180 -10.00 8.40 -13.06
CA ALA A 180 -10.90 9.51 -13.32
C ALA A 180 -11.96 9.55 -12.20
N ARG A 181 -12.69 10.67 -12.13
CA ARG A 181 -13.86 10.81 -11.27
C ARG A 181 -15.10 10.98 -12.13
N ARG A 182 -16.20 10.34 -11.70
CA ARG A 182 -17.54 10.52 -12.28
C ARG A 182 -18.51 10.77 -11.13
N GLY A 183 -18.84 12.03 -10.88
CA GLY A 183 -19.55 12.40 -9.65
C GLY A 183 -18.70 12.09 -8.41
N ASP A 184 -19.19 11.23 -7.52
CA ASP A 184 -18.44 10.80 -6.33
C ASP A 184 -17.69 9.48 -6.51
N GLU A 185 -17.85 8.83 -7.65
CA GLU A 185 -17.23 7.53 -7.90
C GLU A 185 -15.86 7.69 -8.55
N LEU A 186 -14.89 6.91 -8.06
CA LEU A 186 -13.63 6.68 -8.75
C LEU A 186 -13.84 5.63 -9.84
N VAL A 187 -13.62 6.04 -11.08
CA VAL A 187 -13.70 5.17 -12.24
C VAL A 187 -12.32 5.06 -12.89
N CYS A 188 -12.00 3.87 -13.39
CA CYS A 188 -10.70 3.58 -13.97
C CYS A 188 -10.82 3.03 -15.38
N SER A 189 -9.92 3.45 -16.25
CA SER A 189 -9.63 2.76 -17.50
C SER A 189 -8.39 1.90 -17.32
N ARG A 190 -8.53 0.59 -17.52
CA ARG A 190 -7.42 -0.35 -17.39
C ARG A 190 -6.53 -0.27 -18.61
N ASP A 191 -5.24 -0.18 -18.37
CA ASP A 191 -4.22 -0.17 -19.41
C ASP A 191 -2.96 -0.85 -18.85
N PRO A 192 -2.53 -2.00 -19.41
CA PRO A 192 -1.33 -2.69 -18.97
C PRO A 192 -0.05 -1.85 -19.07
N ALA A 193 -0.01 -0.86 -19.97
CA ALA A 193 1.11 0.06 -20.16
C ALA A 193 1.02 1.32 -19.28
N ALA A 194 -0.09 1.55 -18.59
CA ALA A 194 -0.24 2.71 -17.72
C ALA A 194 0.63 2.63 -16.45
N PRO A 195 0.93 3.80 -15.84
CA PRO A 195 1.44 3.86 -14.49
C PRO A 195 0.52 3.14 -13.49
N GLY A 196 1.10 2.61 -12.42
CA GLY A 196 0.40 1.80 -11.45
C GLY A 196 1.28 1.45 -10.26
N PHE A 197 0.86 0.48 -9.46
CA PHE A 197 1.69 -0.09 -8.39
C PHE A 197 1.45 -1.59 -8.24
N ARG A 198 2.40 -2.25 -7.60
CA ARG A 198 2.28 -3.60 -7.06
C ARG A 198 2.39 -3.58 -5.55
N VAL A 199 1.42 -4.16 -4.85
CA VAL A 199 1.50 -4.48 -3.43
C VAL A 199 2.56 -5.56 -3.24
N MET A 200 3.56 -5.25 -2.41
CA MET A 200 4.65 -6.18 -2.07
C MET A 200 4.36 -6.89 -0.75
N SER A 201 3.90 -6.13 0.25
CA SER A 201 3.53 -6.65 1.56
C SER A 201 2.63 -5.66 2.30
N ALA A 202 1.87 -6.19 3.26
CA ALA A 202 1.18 -5.41 4.27
C ALA A 202 1.58 -5.98 5.63
N TYR A 203 2.04 -5.11 6.54
CA TYR A 203 2.38 -5.48 7.91
C TYR A 203 1.44 -4.76 8.87
N CYS A 204 0.82 -5.51 9.78
CA CYS A 204 -0.16 -4.98 10.73
C CYS A 204 0.47 -4.88 12.13
N ALA A 205 0.39 -3.70 12.74
CA ALA A 205 0.78 -3.45 14.12
C ALA A 205 0.24 -2.11 14.61
N ASP A 206 0.24 -1.88 15.91
CA ASP A 206 -0.01 -0.57 16.50
C ASP A 206 1.26 0.28 16.39
N VAL A 207 1.30 1.17 15.40
CA VAL A 207 2.51 1.92 15.02
C VAL A 207 2.63 3.23 15.80
N ASP A 208 1.52 3.83 16.24
CA ASP A 208 1.52 5.09 16.98
C ASP A 208 1.13 4.95 18.47
N GLY A 209 0.79 3.75 18.93
CA GLY A 209 0.47 3.44 20.33
C GLY A 209 -0.97 3.73 20.73
N ASP A 210 -1.89 3.91 19.77
CA ASP A 210 -3.29 4.24 20.05
C ASP A 210 -4.20 3.03 20.30
N LYS A 211 -3.61 1.84 20.41
CA LYS A 211 -4.31 0.55 20.62
C LYS A 211 -5.18 0.13 19.44
N HIS A 212 -4.94 0.65 18.23
CA HIS A 212 -5.49 0.14 16.98
C HIS A 212 -4.38 -0.47 16.13
N ASN A 213 -4.68 -1.58 15.45
CA ASN A 213 -3.77 -2.07 14.42
C ASN A 213 -3.82 -1.13 13.20
N ASP A 214 -2.67 -0.57 12.87
CA ASP A 214 -2.38 0.11 11.62
C ASP A 214 -1.78 -0.85 10.60
N VAL A 215 -1.64 -0.39 9.36
CA VAL A 215 -1.00 -1.14 8.28
C VAL A 215 0.15 -0.35 7.68
N LEU A 216 1.31 -0.97 7.61
CA LEU A 216 2.43 -0.54 6.79
C LEU A 216 2.35 -1.25 5.45
N LEU A 217 1.74 -0.60 4.46
CA LEU A 217 1.59 -1.13 3.11
C LEU A 217 2.84 -0.79 2.28
N ARG A 218 3.59 -1.82 1.88
CA ARG A 218 4.75 -1.66 1.00
C ARG A 218 4.31 -1.86 -0.44
N ILE A 219 4.43 -0.82 -1.26
CA ILE A 219 4.07 -0.85 -2.68
C ILE A 219 5.29 -0.55 -3.56
N LEU A 220 5.34 -1.13 -4.74
CA LEU A 220 6.31 -0.82 -5.78
C LEU A 220 5.59 -0.06 -6.90
N PRO A 221 5.91 1.21 -7.16
CA PRO A 221 5.46 1.91 -8.34
C PRO A 221 5.90 1.15 -9.61
N ILE A 222 5.00 1.01 -10.58
CA ILE A 222 5.26 0.32 -11.84
C ILE A 222 4.79 1.20 -13.01
N GLY A 223 5.53 1.19 -14.12
CA GLY A 223 5.14 1.86 -15.37
C GLY A 223 6.06 3.01 -15.77
N PRO A 224 5.70 3.75 -16.83
CA PRO A 224 6.50 4.86 -17.32
C PRO A 224 6.58 5.94 -16.23
N VAL A 225 7.76 6.50 -15.98
CA VAL A 225 8.01 7.55 -14.96
C VAL A 225 7.96 7.06 -13.50
N ALA A 226 7.56 5.81 -13.25
CA ALA A 226 7.54 5.25 -11.90
C ALA A 226 8.96 4.91 -11.41
N GLY A 227 9.39 5.54 -10.32
CA GLY A 227 10.65 5.18 -9.66
C GLY A 227 10.64 3.73 -9.20
N ALA A 228 11.70 2.97 -9.49
CA ALA A 228 11.82 1.55 -9.11
C ALA A 228 12.08 1.32 -7.61
N ARG A 229 11.62 2.23 -6.74
CA ARG A 229 11.85 2.19 -5.29
C ARG A 229 10.54 1.87 -4.58
N PRO A 230 10.53 0.86 -3.69
CA PRO A 230 9.36 0.61 -2.86
C PRO A 230 9.02 1.83 -2.01
N VAL A 231 7.72 2.10 -1.86
CA VAL A 231 7.16 3.14 -1.01
C VAL A 231 6.45 2.45 0.16
N ILE A 232 6.67 2.95 1.38
CA ILE A 232 5.96 2.49 2.58
C ILE A 232 4.82 3.49 2.83
N VAL A 233 3.59 2.98 2.86
CA VAL A 233 2.38 3.77 3.08
C VAL A 233 1.80 3.37 4.43
N PRO A 234 1.90 4.23 5.46
CA PRO A 234 1.32 3.95 6.76
C PRO A 234 -0.18 4.30 6.71
N LEU A 235 -1.02 3.33 7.03
CA LEU A 235 -2.47 3.41 6.88
C LEU A 235 -3.15 3.06 8.19
N ARG A 236 -4.17 3.85 8.55
CA ARG A 236 -5.10 3.57 9.63
C ARG A 236 -6.47 3.23 9.08
N ARG A 237 -7.20 2.38 9.79
CA ARG A 237 -8.63 2.16 9.55
C ARG A 237 -9.44 2.41 10.83
N PRO A 238 -10.37 3.37 10.84
CA PRO A 238 -11.07 3.75 12.07
C PRO A 238 -12.17 2.75 12.48
N ALA A 239 -12.70 1.96 11.54
CA ALA A 239 -13.75 0.98 11.80
C ALA A 239 -13.83 -0.07 10.68
N HIS A 240 -14.49 -1.20 10.93
CA HIS A 240 -14.86 -2.14 9.87
C HIS A 240 -15.68 -1.45 8.77
N GLY A 241 -15.34 -1.72 7.51
CA GLY A 241 -16.00 -1.13 6.34
C GLY A 241 -15.52 0.28 5.97
N ALA A 242 -14.90 1.03 6.89
CA ALA A 242 -14.42 2.38 6.59
C ALA A 242 -13.21 2.37 5.64
N PRO A 243 -13.04 3.40 4.77
CA PRO A 243 -11.81 3.60 4.01
C PRO A 243 -10.60 3.79 4.92
N PHE A 244 -9.42 3.48 4.38
CA PHE A 244 -8.16 3.76 5.04
C PHE A 244 -7.80 5.24 4.92
N ALA A 245 -7.22 5.77 5.98
CA ALA A 245 -6.59 7.08 6.01
C ALA A 245 -5.07 6.93 6.09
N LEU A 246 -4.33 7.94 5.64
CA LEU A 246 -2.91 8.02 5.96
C LEU A 246 -2.77 8.26 7.46
N LEU A 247 -1.82 7.58 8.08
CA LEU A 247 -1.50 7.80 9.48
C LEU A 247 -0.76 9.14 9.62
N GLU A 248 -1.36 10.08 10.34
CA GLU A 248 -0.80 11.41 10.59
C GLU A 248 0.19 11.37 11.77
N GLY A 249 1.16 12.29 11.80
CA GLY A 249 2.10 12.43 12.92
C GLY A 249 3.19 11.36 13.01
N VAL A 250 3.12 10.27 12.24
CA VAL A 250 4.18 9.27 12.18
C VAL A 250 5.31 9.75 11.25
N SER A 251 6.41 10.14 11.87
CA SER A 251 7.66 10.41 11.15
C SER A 251 8.29 9.08 10.74
N LEU A 252 7.93 8.60 9.55
CA LEU A 252 8.61 7.44 8.99
C LEU A 252 10.08 7.80 8.76
N PRO A 253 11.04 6.96 9.19
CA PRO A 253 12.44 7.15 8.87
C PRO A 253 12.56 7.30 7.36
N GLN A 254 13.00 8.48 6.90
CA GLN A 254 13.14 8.69 5.48
C GLN A 254 14.33 7.85 4.99
N PRO A 255 14.21 7.16 3.85
CA PRO A 255 15.37 6.65 3.15
C PRO A 255 16.36 7.79 2.96
N LEU A 256 17.66 7.51 3.14
CA LEU A 256 18.70 8.47 2.80
C LEU A 256 18.52 8.84 1.33
N ALA A 257 18.38 10.14 1.05
CA ALA A 257 18.27 10.64 -0.30
C ALA A 257 19.60 10.40 -1.02
N LEU A 258 19.75 9.24 -1.67
CA LEU A 258 20.91 8.95 -2.50
C LEU A 258 20.87 9.91 -3.70
N PRO A 259 21.86 10.82 -3.86
CA PRO A 259 21.97 11.71 -5.00
C PRO A 259 21.82 10.93 -6.30
N GLY A 260 21.05 11.51 -7.22
CA GLY A 260 20.50 10.88 -8.42
C GLY A 260 21.36 9.74 -8.97
N LEU A 261 20.90 8.50 -8.74
CA LEU A 261 21.18 7.42 -9.68
C LEU A 261 20.46 7.80 -10.96
N GLY A 262 21.10 8.64 -11.79
CA GLY A 262 20.60 9.02 -13.09
C GLY A 262 20.13 7.76 -13.80
N LEU A 263 18.82 7.63 -13.97
CA LEU A 263 18.29 6.73 -14.96
C LEU A 263 18.72 7.32 -16.31
N PRO A 264 19.42 6.57 -17.16
CA PRO A 264 19.58 6.98 -18.55
C PRO A 264 18.20 7.16 -19.21
#